data_AF-A0A9E4D805-F1
#
_entry.id   AF-A0A9E4D805-F1
#
_cell.length_a   1.000
_cell.length_b   1.000
_cell.length_c   1.000
_cell.angle_alpha   90.00
_cell.angle_beta   90.00
_cell.angle_gamma   90.00
#
_symmetry.space_group_name_H-M   'P 1'
#
loop_
_entity.id
_entity.type
_entity.pdbx_description
1 polymer ?
#
loop_
_entity_poly.entity_id
_entity_poly.type
_entity_poly.pdbx_seq_one_letter_code
_entity_poly.pdbx_strand_id
1 'polypeptide(L)' 'MASSSSFFVRVDYEEFKRRLNRSPGCDIRRKAWETVIYDGDGDIFGIVHAAAIDDKGRVHPTEYYLRRLDPPHRYPRLVA' A
#
# COMPACT_ATOMS: atom_id res chain seq x y z
N MET A 1 -18.35 -4.23 21.83
CA MET A 1 -16.95 -3.77 21.71
C MET A 1 -16.61 -3.72 20.24
N ALA A 2 -16.45 -2.53 19.66
CA ALA A 2 -16.18 -2.37 18.24
C ALA A 2 -14.80 -2.98 17.93
N SER A 3 -14.78 -4.00 17.08
CA SER A 3 -13.54 -4.58 16.53
C SER A 3 -12.75 -3.43 15.88
N SER A 4 -11.59 -3.09 16.45
CA SER A 4 -10.71 -2.05 15.90
C SER A 4 -10.10 -2.56 14.60
N SER A 5 -10.88 -2.46 13.56
CA SER A 5 -10.51 -2.91 12.23
C SER A 5 -9.37 -2.00 11.74
N SER A 6 -8.14 -2.53 11.64
CA SER A 6 -6.96 -1.75 11.25
C SER A 6 -7.21 -0.95 9.97
N PHE A 7 -6.88 0.35 9.99
CA PHE A 7 -7.09 1.29 8.88
C PHE A 7 -6.31 0.89 7.63
N PHE A 8 -5.10 0.37 7.81
CA PHE A 8 -4.33 -0.33 6.79
C PHE A 8 -4.40 -1.84 7.01
N VAL A 9 -4.52 -2.58 5.91
CA VAL A 9 -4.52 -4.04 5.90
C VAL A 9 -3.33 -4.51 5.09
N ARG A 10 -2.55 -5.44 5.66
CA ARG A 10 -1.47 -6.12 4.95
C ARG A 10 -2.06 -6.99 3.85
N VAL A 11 -1.50 -6.91 2.66
CA VAL A 11 -1.88 -7.71 1.50
C VAL A 11 -0.65 -8.35 0.86
N ASP A 12 -0.86 -9.36 0.03
CA ASP A 12 0.19 -9.87 -0.84
C ASP A 12 0.46 -8.94 -2.03
N TYR A 13 1.55 -9.20 -2.76
CA TYR A 13 1.96 -8.41 -3.91
C TYR A 13 0.93 -8.44 -5.06
N GLU A 14 0.24 -9.56 -5.27
CA GLU A 14 -0.73 -9.68 -6.36
C GLU A 14 -1.94 -8.80 -6.10
N GLU A 15 -2.46 -8.80 -4.87
CA GLU A 15 -3.56 -7.94 -4.46
C GLU A 15 -3.15 -6.47 -4.46
N PHE A 16 -1.96 -6.16 -3.98
CA PHE A 16 -1.38 -4.82 -4.05
C PHE A 16 -1.34 -4.30 -5.48
N LYS A 17 -0.75 -5.07 -6.39
CA LYS A 17 -0.65 -4.75 -7.82
C LYS A 17 -2.02 -4.64 -8.47
N ARG A 18 -2.96 -5.54 -8.15
CA ARG A 18 -4.31 -5.56 -8.71
C ARG A 18 -5.08 -4.27 -8.37
N ARG A 19 -4.94 -3.76 -7.14
CA ARG A 19 -5.63 -2.52 -6.74
C ARG A 19 -4.95 -1.26 -7.28
N LEU A 20 -3.63 -1.27 -7.43
CA LEU A 20 -2.89 -0.12 -7.98
C LEU A 20 -2.99 0.02 -9.49
N ASN A 21 -2.89 -1.09 -10.24
CA ASN A 21 -2.92 -1.08 -11.71
C ASN A 21 -4.27 -0.65 -12.32
N ARG A 22 -5.31 -0.42 -11.49
CA ARG A 22 -6.58 0.15 -11.93
C ARG A 22 -6.53 1.68 -12.08
N SER A 23 -5.45 2.34 -11.68
CA SER A 23 -5.25 3.77 -11.94
C SER A 23 -4.25 4.01 -13.07
N PRO A 24 -4.64 4.65 -14.18
CA PRO A 24 -3.70 5.02 -15.24
C PRO A 24 -2.63 5.99 -14.68
N GLY A 25 -1.34 5.67 -14.91
CA GLY A 25 -0.21 6.51 -14.52
C GLY A 25 0.54 6.10 -13.25
N CYS A 26 0.03 5.14 -12.46
CA CYS A 26 0.71 4.68 -11.25
C CYS A 26 1.71 3.56 -11.56
N ASP A 27 2.94 3.90 -12.00
CA ASP A 27 4.00 2.91 -12.18
C ASP A 27 4.78 2.69 -10.87
N ILE A 28 4.58 1.54 -10.24
CA ILE A 28 5.30 1.13 -9.02
C ILE A 28 6.74 0.67 -9.30
N ARG A 29 7.14 0.45 -10.56
CA ARG A 29 8.41 -0.24 -10.91
C ARG A 29 9.69 0.54 -10.59
N ARG A 30 9.61 1.68 -9.91
CA ARG A 30 10.76 2.54 -9.56
C ARG A 30 10.67 3.20 -8.19
N LYS A 31 9.68 2.88 -7.37
CA LYS A 31 9.57 3.47 -6.04
C LYS A 31 10.42 2.64 -5.06
N ALA A 32 11.48 3.25 -4.51
CA ALA A 32 12.44 2.66 -3.57
C ALA A 32 12.19 3.17 -2.15
N TRP A 33 12.74 2.47 -1.13
CA TRP A 33 12.70 2.76 0.32
C TRP A 33 11.40 3.42 0.82
N GLU A 34 10.55 2.66 1.50
CA GLU A 34 9.27 3.14 2.07
C GLU A 34 8.47 4.08 1.15
N THR A 35 7.66 3.49 0.28
CA THR A 35 6.85 4.25 -0.65
C THR A 35 5.44 4.44 -0.12
N VAL A 36 5.02 5.70 0.01
CA VAL A 36 3.63 6.06 0.26
C VAL A 36 2.95 6.40 -1.07
N ILE A 37 1.77 5.83 -1.30
CA ILE A 37 0.94 6.06 -2.48
C ILE A 37 -0.31 6.79 -2.04
N TYR A 38 -0.59 7.93 -2.68
CA TYR A 38 -1.73 8.77 -2.38
C TYR A 38 -2.86 8.56 -3.41
N ASP A 39 -4.09 8.77 -2.97
CA ASP A 39 -5.23 8.86 -3.86
C ASP A 39 -5.45 10.27 -4.44
N GLY A 40 -6.49 10.39 -5.27
CA GLY A 40 -6.96 11.60 -5.95
C GLY A 40 -7.30 12.76 -5.04
N ASP A 41 -7.63 12.46 -3.79
CA ASP A 41 -8.00 13.43 -2.77
C ASP A 41 -6.78 13.82 -1.91
N GLY A 42 -5.63 13.19 -2.15
CA GLY A 42 -4.38 13.41 -1.41
C GLY A 42 -4.24 12.56 -0.14
N ASP A 43 -5.14 11.60 0.07
CA ASP A 43 -5.08 10.69 1.22
C ASP A 43 -4.19 9.48 0.94
N ILE A 44 -3.59 8.90 1.99
CA ILE A 44 -2.76 7.69 1.84
C ILE A 44 -3.63 6.49 1.46
N PHE A 45 -3.33 5.90 0.30
CA PHE A 45 -3.98 4.70 -0.20
C PHE A 45 -3.16 3.44 0.03
N GLY A 46 -1.83 3.50 -0.15
CA GLY A 46 -0.97 2.32 -0.06
C GLY A 46 0.41 2.63 0.49
N ILE A 47 1.02 1.66 1.15
CA ILE A 47 2.37 1.75 1.71
C ILE A 47 3.14 0.51 1.27
N VAL A 48 4.36 0.71 0.78
CA VAL A 48 5.33 -0.35 0.48
C VAL A 48 6.49 -0.20 1.45
N HIS A 49 6.71 -1.18 2.33
CA HIS A 49 7.97 -1.29 3.05
C HIS A 49 8.91 -2.15 2.21
N ALA A 50 10.01 -1.55 1.74
CA ALA A 50 11.04 -2.28 1.00
C ALA A 50 11.77 -3.26 1.92
N ALA A 51 12.27 -4.36 1.35
CA ALA A 51 13.13 -5.27 2.10
C ALA A 51 14.36 -4.53 2.64
N ALA A 52 14.62 -4.69 3.93
CA ALA A 52 15.68 -3.99 4.64
C ALA A 52 16.37 -4.91 5.64
N ILE A 53 17.59 -4.54 6.04
CA ILE A 53 18.29 -5.16 7.17
C ILE A 53 18.47 -4.07 8.22
N ASP A 54 18.05 -4.33 9.45
CA ASP A 54 18.19 -3.36 10.54
C ASP A 54 19.62 -3.31 11.12
N ASP A 55 19.84 -2.38 12.06
CA ASP A 55 21.10 -2.17 12.77
C ASP A 55 21.58 -3.41 13.56
N LYS A 56 20.68 -4.36 13.82
CA LYS A 56 20.94 -5.63 14.51
C LYS A 56 21.11 -6.80 13.55
N GLY A 57 21.16 -6.54 12.25
CA GLY A 57 21.34 -7.55 11.21
C GLY A 57 20.08 -8.38 10.93
N ARG A 58 18.89 -7.95 11.39
CA ARG A 58 17.64 -8.68 11.14
C ARG A 58 17.11 -8.33 9.77
N VAL A 59 16.74 -9.36 9.01
CA VAL A 59 16.13 -9.20 7.68
C VAL A 59 14.64 -8.94 7.83
N HIS A 60 14.18 -7.84 7.24
CA HIS A 60 12.78 -7.46 7.13
C HIS A 60 12.35 -7.66 5.66
N PRO A 61 11.43 -8.59 5.37
CA PRO A 61 10.96 -8.80 4.00
C PRO A 61 10.09 -7.63 3.53
N THR A 62 9.91 -7.50 2.22
CA THR A 62 8.99 -6.48 1.67
C THR A 62 7.56 -6.70 2.15
N GLU A 63 6.90 -5.63 2.59
CA GLU A 63 5.51 -5.66 3.05
C GLU A 63 4.66 -4.64 2.29
N TYR A 64 3.43 -5.05 1.97
CA TYR A 64 2.47 -4.24 1.21
C TYR A 64 1.23 -4.00 2.05
N TYR A 65 0.85 -2.74 2.18
CA TYR A 65 -0.32 -2.31 2.93
C TYR A 65 -1.24 -1.48 2.06
N LEU A 66 -2.54 -1.69 2.21
CA LEU A 66 -3.57 -0.91 1.54
C LEU A 66 -4.57 -0.37 2.55
N ARG A 67 -5.06 0.85 2.31
CA ARG A 67 -6.15 1.43 3.06
C ARG A 67 -7.37 0.52 2.92
N ARG A 68 -8.01 0.21 4.04
CA ARG A 68 -9.29 -0.49 4.07
C ARG A 68 -10.33 0.38 3.38
N LEU A 69 -10.98 -0.17 2.37
CA LEU A 69 -12.08 0.50 1.69
C LEU A 69 -13.39 -0.05 2.25
N ASP A 70 -14.25 0.84 2.72
CA ASP A 70 -15.61 0.49 3.14
C ASP A 70 -16.60 1.43 2.41
N PRO A 71 -17.42 0.92 1.48
CA PRO A 71 -17.49 -0.47 1.01
C PRO A 71 -16.25 -0.90 0.18
N PRO A 72 -15.93 -2.21 0.12
CA PRO A 72 -14.68 -2.77 -0.47
C PRO A 72 -14.50 -2.54 -1.98
N HIS A 73 -15.47 -1.91 -2.64
CA HIS A 73 -15.48 -1.63 -4.07
C HIS A 73 -15.29 -0.14 -4.42
N ARG A 74 -15.08 0.72 -3.41
CA ARG A 74 -14.79 2.14 -3.64
C ARG A 74 -13.30 2.34 -3.90
N TYR A 75 -12.83 1.95 -5.09
CA TYR A 75 -11.43 2.15 -5.49
C TYR A 75 -11.21 3.65 -5.76
N PRO A 76 -10.37 4.32 -4.98
CA PRO A 76 -10.11 5.73 -5.22
C PRO A 76 -9.24 5.86 -6.48
N ARG A 77 -9.41 6.96 -7.21
CA ARG A 77 -8.47 7.32 -8.28
C ARG A 77 -7.12 7.55 -7.63
N LEU A 78 -6.02 7.11 -8.23
CA LEU A 78 -4.67 7.37 -7.72
C LEU A 78 -4.03 8.49 -8.53
N VAL A 79 -3.23 9.32 -7.88
CA VAL A 79 -2.41 10.35 -8.54
C VAL A 79 -1.00 9.79 -8.71
N ALA A 80 -0.38 10.08 -9.85
CA ALA A 80 0.99 9.69 -10.16
C ALA A 80 2.01 10.52 -9.35
#